data_AF-A0A2B4SLW9-F1
#
_entry.id   AF-A0A2B4SLW9-F1
#
_cell.length_a   1.000
_cell.length_b   1.000
_cell.length_c   1.000
_cell.angle_alpha   90.00
_cell.angle_beta   90.00
_cell.angle_gamma   90.00
#
_symmetry.space_group_name_H-M   'P 1'
#
loop_
_entity.id
_entity.type
_entity.pdbx_description
1 polymer ?
#
loop_
_entity_poly.entity_id
_entity_poly.type
_entity_poly.pdbx_seq_one_letter_code
_entity_poly.pdbx_strand_id
1 'polypeptide(L)'
;MSSNASRREKNSVPEAMIPGLYVIQERNKIVLQIPKSEQSAVVGLLDRLIKKENQTATLPLLADIPPYVDSCKVVVCGENGKKTVKSFGNANDDSVVGLGFVLLHLGVDASSPLSFGGELLDDGVLIFFSKSHTLKLRQSLQGKTNCYFFLGDKFDIAHFELRWTADANYHVLPSSLQNSEPHPAETTTEDTTPKEPGAGSFPGHATIGVHYSGFGNEVEILRQVFDDYGKILQVLEGDIRRACTEPLMKHSKKMKAGDIEDLQLRVVLRPSYKKWSVGPSDLPTALIRSLQMVLHTVKVPMVFEGELVMSFYVSVLKE
;
A
#
# COMPACT_ATOMS: atom_id res chain seq x y z
N MET A 1 -35.97 15.84 22.93
CA MET A 1 -36.33 14.87 21.88
C MET A 1 -35.06 14.50 21.13
N SER A 2 -34.50 13.34 21.49
CA SER A 2 -33.35 12.72 20.84
C SER A 2 -33.82 11.90 19.64
N SER A 3 -33.11 11.98 18.51
CA SER A 3 -32.95 10.96 17.45
C SER A 3 -32.48 11.68 16.18
N ASN A 4 -31.55 11.25 15.33
CA ASN A 4 -30.81 10.00 15.17
C ASN A 4 -29.65 10.29 14.20
N ALA A 5 -28.59 10.95 14.66
CA ALA A 5 -27.37 11.17 13.88
C ALA A 5 -26.27 10.19 14.30
N SER A 6 -26.54 8.89 14.28
CA SER A 6 -25.52 7.85 14.50
C SER A 6 -25.97 6.50 13.94
N ARG A 7 -26.00 6.34 12.62
CA ARG A 7 -26.19 4.99 12.02
C ARG A 7 -25.76 4.83 10.56
N ARG A 8 -24.74 5.57 10.10
CA ARG A 8 -24.09 5.34 8.80
C ARG A 8 -22.58 5.01 8.88
N GLU A 9 -22.08 4.60 10.04
CA GLU A 9 -20.73 4.00 10.19
C GLU A 9 -20.75 2.46 10.04
N LYS A 10 -21.46 1.91 9.03
CA LYS A 10 -21.69 0.46 8.95
C LYS A 10 -21.15 -0.27 7.73
N ASN A 11 -20.18 0.32 7.03
CA ASN A 11 -19.28 -0.40 6.12
C ASN A 11 -17.83 0.09 6.34
N SER A 12 -17.36 0.09 7.59
CA SER A 12 -15.99 0.47 7.90
C SER A 12 -15.03 -0.69 7.59
N VAL A 13 -14.20 -0.54 6.55
CA VAL A 13 -12.80 -0.93 6.68
C VAL A 13 -12.05 0.39 6.84
N PRO A 14 -11.77 0.81 8.09
CA PRO A 14 -10.37 1.18 8.34
C PRO A 14 -9.94 1.05 9.81
N GLU A 15 -8.65 0.81 10.06
CA GLU A 15 -7.81 1.89 10.61
C GLU A 15 -6.31 1.57 10.52
N ALA A 16 -5.57 2.60 10.10
CA ALA A 16 -4.11 2.73 10.02
C ALA A 16 -3.37 1.63 9.20
N MET A 17 -3.06 1.96 7.94
CA MET A 17 -1.90 1.38 7.26
C MET A 17 -0.65 1.84 8.03
N ILE A 18 -0.08 0.90 8.78
CA ILE A 18 1.09 1.12 9.60
C ILE A 18 2.32 1.10 8.68
N PRO A 19 3.09 2.21 8.63
CA PRO A 19 4.30 2.32 7.82
C PRO A 19 5.19 1.07 7.90
N GLY A 20 5.48 0.42 6.77
CA GLY A 20 6.43 -0.68 6.76
C GLY A 20 5.94 -2.00 7.36
N LEU A 21 4.66 -2.09 7.68
CA LEU A 21 4.05 -3.33 8.13
C LEU A 21 3.87 -4.26 6.94
N TYR A 22 4.45 -5.45 7.01
CA TYR A 22 4.36 -6.44 5.96
C TYR A 22 3.63 -7.69 6.43
N VAL A 23 2.86 -8.29 5.53
CA VAL A 23 2.27 -9.60 5.72
C VAL A 23 2.78 -10.49 4.60
N ILE A 24 3.51 -11.53 4.95
CA ILE A 24 4.06 -12.50 4.00
C ILE A 24 3.60 -13.90 4.33
N GLN A 25 3.41 -14.71 3.30
CA GLN A 25 3.14 -16.13 3.38
C GLN A 25 4.41 -16.90 2.98
N GLU A 26 4.95 -17.67 3.92
CA GLU A 26 6.04 -18.62 3.72
C GLU A 26 5.45 -20.03 3.82
N ARG A 27 5.07 -20.65 2.69
CA ARG A 27 4.34 -21.94 2.65
C ARG A 27 3.02 -21.90 3.48
N ASN A 28 2.96 -22.66 4.57
CA ASN A 28 1.80 -22.75 5.49
C ASN A 28 1.94 -21.81 6.71
N LYS A 29 2.88 -20.86 6.67
CA LYS A 29 3.14 -19.88 7.73
C LYS A 29 2.82 -18.48 7.25
N ILE A 30 2.13 -17.70 8.09
CA ILE A 30 2.03 -16.26 7.92
C ILE A 30 3.02 -15.56 8.84
N VAL A 31 3.76 -14.61 8.30
CA VAL A 31 4.64 -13.73 9.08
C VAL A 31 4.10 -12.31 9.00
N LEU A 32 3.74 -11.76 10.16
CA LEU A 32 3.45 -10.35 10.34
C LEU A 32 4.75 -9.65 10.76
N GLN A 33 5.26 -8.78 9.90
CA GLN A 33 6.45 -8.01 10.19
C GLN A 33 6.09 -6.57 10.55
N ILE A 34 6.68 -6.09 11.65
CA ILE A 34 6.40 -4.75 12.18
C ILE A 34 7.73 -4.05 12.46
N PRO A 35 7.96 -2.84 11.91
CA PRO A 35 9.10 -2.01 12.27
C PRO A 35 9.05 -1.61 13.75
N LYS A 36 10.22 -1.53 14.40
CA LYS A 36 10.31 -1.17 15.82
C LYS A 36 9.79 0.24 16.11
N SER A 37 9.88 1.16 15.15
CA SER A 37 9.36 2.53 15.24
C SER A 37 7.84 2.56 15.40
N GLU A 38 7.14 1.58 14.86
CA GLU A 38 5.67 1.57 14.76
C GLU A 38 4.97 0.86 15.91
N GLN A 39 5.70 0.47 16.96
CA GLN A 39 5.14 -0.23 18.11
C GLN A 39 3.94 0.50 18.71
N SER A 40 4.07 1.81 18.95
CA SER A 40 3.03 2.60 19.59
C SER A 40 1.74 2.64 18.75
N ALA A 41 1.86 2.61 17.42
CA ALA A 41 0.71 2.59 16.52
C ALA A 41 -0.06 1.27 16.63
N VAL A 42 0.65 0.14 16.59
CA VAL A 42 0.03 -1.20 16.69
C VAL A 42 -0.58 -1.44 18.07
N VAL A 43 0.15 -1.09 19.13
CA VAL A 43 -0.33 -1.24 20.52
C VAL A 43 -1.52 -0.33 20.77
N GLY A 44 -1.46 0.94 20.33
CA GLY A 44 -2.58 1.87 20.44
C GLY A 44 -3.83 1.38 19.70
N LEU A 45 -3.68 0.75 18.54
CA LEU A 45 -4.80 0.14 17.80
C LEU A 45 -5.40 -1.06 18.55
N LEU A 46 -4.54 -1.92 19.10
CA LEU A 46 -4.96 -3.08 19.90
C LEU A 46 -5.74 -2.64 21.15
N ASP A 47 -5.23 -1.66 21.88
CA ASP A 47 -5.82 -1.14 23.12
C ASP A 47 -7.15 -0.41 22.86
N ARG A 48 -7.30 0.25 21.71
CA ARG A 48 -8.57 0.84 21.28
C ARG A 48 -9.65 -0.22 21.01
N LEU A 49 -9.27 -1.32 20.38
CA LEU A 49 -10.20 -2.37 19.94
C LEU A 49 -10.53 -3.36 21.06
N ILE A 50 -9.59 -3.66 21.95
CA ILE A 50 -9.77 -4.59 23.07
C ILE A 50 -9.73 -3.83 24.39
N LYS A 51 -10.91 -3.40 24.84
CA LYS A 51 -11.05 -2.65 26.11
C LYS A 51 -11.14 -3.55 27.34
N LYS A 52 -11.43 -4.84 27.16
CA LYS A 52 -11.59 -5.82 28.24
C LYS A 52 -10.78 -7.08 27.93
N GLU A 53 -10.21 -7.68 28.95
CA GLU A 53 -9.28 -8.82 28.82
C GLU A 53 -9.90 -10.05 28.13
N ASN A 54 -11.21 -10.28 28.33
CA ASN A 54 -11.97 -11.41 27.78
C ASN A 54 -12.80 -11.07 26.52
N GLN A 55 -12.59 -9.91 25.92
CA GLN A 55 -13.34 -9.49 24.73
C GLN A 55 -12.75 -10.10 23.47
N THR A 56 -13.60 -10.70 22.63
CA THR A 56 -13.25 -11.04 21.25
C THR A 56 -13.22 -9.79 20.38
N ALA A 57 -12.21 -9.65 19.54
CA ALA A 57 -12.09 -8.52 18.62
C ALA A 57 -11.43 -8.95 17.31
N THR A 58 -11.75 -8.27 16.21
CA THR A 58 -11.01 -8.41 14.95
C THR A 58 -10.13 -7.19 14.79
N LEU A 59 -8.82 -7.41 14.66
CA LEU A 59 -7.82 -6.39 14.38
C LEU A 59 -7.50 -6.42 12.88
N PRO A 60 -8.00 -5.46 12.08
CA PRO A 60 -7.62 -5.33 10.68
C PRO A 60 -6.31 -4.57 10.54
N LEU A 61 -5.34 -5.15 9.82
CA LEU A 61 -4.07 -4.50 9.49
C LEU A 61 -3.87 -4.53 7.98
N LEU A 62 -3.71 -3.36 7.38
CA LEU A 62 -3.31 -3.23 5.98
C LEU A 62 -1.79 -3.34 5.88
N ALA A 63 -1.33 -4.12 4.91
CA ALA A 63 0.09 -4.33 4.67
C ALA A 63 0.61 -3.44 3.53
N ASP A 64 1.84 -2.97 3.69
CA ASP A 64 2.63 -2.43 2.59
C ASP A 64 3.14 -3.57 1.69
N ILE A 65 3.61 -3.22 0.50
CA ILE A 65 4.22 -4.17 -0.43
C ILE A 65 5.67 -4.40 0.00
N PRO A 66 6.08 -5.62 0.37
CA PRO A 66 7.46 -5.87 0.79
C PRO A 66 8.39 -5.87 -0.44
N PRO A 67 9.57 -5.25 -0.38
CA PRO A 67 10.45 -5.11 -1.55
C PRO A 67 11.21 -6.39 -1.94
N TYR A 68 11.13 -7.43 -1.12
CA TYR A 68 11.96 -8.64 -1.23
C TYR A 68 11.15 -9.93 -1.49
N VAL A 69 9.84 -9.82 -1.74
CA VAL A 69 8.99 -11.00 -2.03
C VAL A 69 9.12 -11.42 -3.49
N ASP A 70 8.95 -12.72 -3.72
CA ASP A 70 9.01 -13.31 -5.06
C ASP A 70 7.76 -12.95 -5.88
N SER A 71 6.61 -12.98 -5.20
CA SER A 71 5.31 -12.63 -5.76
C SER A 71 4.40 -12.00 -4.70
N CYS A 72 3.37 -11.28 -5.14
CA CYS A 72 2.31 -10.74 -4.30
C CYS A 72 0.96 -11.28 -4.76
N LYS A 73 0.08 -11.64 -3.83
CA LYS A 73 -1.33 -11.88 -4.18
C LYS A 73 -2.01 -10.56 -4.50
N VAL A 74 -2.80 -10.57 -5.57
CA VAL A 74 -3.57 -9.43 -6.03
C VAL A 74 -4.97 -9.87 -6.43
N VAL A 75 -5.98 -9.08 -6.06
CA VAL A 75 -7.34 -9.28 -6.54
C VAL A 75 -7.51 -8.57 -7.88
N VAL A 76 -7.86 -9.33 -8.91
CA VAL A 76 -8.23 -8.84 -10.23
C VAL A 76 -9.74 -8.92 -10.38
N CYS A 77 -10.38 -7.76 -10.52
CA CYS A 77 -11.79 -7.66 -10.87
C CYS A 77 -11.94 -7.71 -12.41
N GLY A 78 -12.54 -8.78 -12.92
CA GLY A 78 -12.90 -8.91 -14.32
C GLY A 78 -14.02 -7.95 -14.72
N GLU A 79 -14.21 -7.77 -16.02
CA GLU A 79 -15.20 -6.83 -16.60
C GLU A 79 -16.65 -7.17 -16.23
N ASN A 80 -16.92 -8.44 -15.91
CA ASN A 80 -18.22 -8.92 -15.40
C ASN A 80 -18.38 -8.74 -13.88
N GLY A 81 -17.46 -8.04 -13.21
CA GLY A 81 -17.44 -7.89 -11.75
C GLY A 81 -16.95 -9.12 -10.98
N LYS A 82 -16.57 -10.20 -11.68
CA LYS A 82 -16.02 -11.41 -11.03
C LYS A 82 -14.63 -11.11 -10.49
N LYS A 83 -14.43 -11.35 -9.20
CA LYS A 83 -13.12 -11.26 -8.55
C LYS A 83 -12.35 -12.56 -8.77
N THR A 84 -11.07 -12.43 -9.07
CA THR A 84 -10.12 -13.54 -9.16
C THR A 84 -8.84 -13.15 -8.44
N VAL A 85 -8.24 -14.06 -7.69
CA VAL A 85 -6.94 -13.83 -7.04
C VAL A 85 -5.86 -14.32 -8.01
N LYS A 86 -4.84 -13.50 -8.24
CA LYS A 86 -3.66 -13.84 -9.04
C LYS A 86 -2.39 -13.53 -8.25
N SER A 87 -1.30 -14.19 -8.62
CA SER A 87 0.05 -13.82 -8.18
C SER A 87 0.66 -12.85 -9.17
N PHE A 88 1.24 -11.76 -8.68
CA PHE A 88 1.98 -10.78 -9.46
C PHE A 88 3.45 -10.80 -9.03
N GLY A 89 4.37 -11.09 -9.95
CA GLY A 89 5.79 -11.30 -9.67
C GLY A 89 6.34 -12.55 -10.35
N ASN A 90 7.44 -13.09 -9.84
CA ASN A 90 8.05 -14.33 -10.33
C ASN A 90 7.25 -15.55 -9.85
N ALA A 91 6.21 -15.93 -10.59
CA ALA A 91 5.33 -17.05 -10.26
C ALA A 91 6.01 -18.44 -10.29
N ASN A 92 7.28 -18.53 -10.68
CA ASN A 92 8.03 -19.78 -10.70
C ASN A 92 8.65 -20.11 -9.33
N ASP A 93 8.70 -19.14 -8.40
CA ASP A 93 9.28 -19.30 -7.06
C ASP A 93 8.30 -18.72 -6.03
N ASP A 94 7.30 -19.48 -5.59
CA ASP A 94 6.33 -19.03 -4.57
C ASP A 94 6.86 -19.28 -3.14
N SER A 95 8.15 -19.04 -2.92
CA SER A 95 8.80 -19.30 -1.62
C SER A 95 8.33 -18.31 -0.55
N VAL A 96 8.22 -17.03 -0.92
CA VAL A 96 7.71 -15.95 -0.08
C VAL A 96 6.72 -15.09 -0.86
N VAL A 97 5.46 -15.13 -0.45
CA VAL A 97 4.36 -14.42 -1.12
C VAL A 97 3.86 -13.25 -0.27
N GLY A 98 3.86 -12.04 -0.82
CA GLY A 98 3.28 -10.85 -0.17
C GLY A 98 1.75 -10.85 -0.18
N LEU A 99 1.16 -10.43 0.94
CA LEU A 99 -0.29 -10.30 1.12
C LEU A 99 -0.68 -8.84 1.41
N GLY A 100 -1.86 -8.44 0.96
CA GLY A 100 -2.36 -7.07 1.06
C GLY A 100 -2.92 -6.67 2.42
N PHE A 101 -3.29 -7.63 3.27
CA PHE A 101 -3.79 -7.38 4.62
C PHE A 101 -3.76 -8.64 5.49
N VAL A 102 -3.87 -8.44 6.81
CA VAL A 102 -4.19 -9.49 7.77
C VAL A 102 -5.37 -9.07 8.65
N LEU A 103 -6.30 -9.99 8.87
CA LEU A 103 -7.36 -9.87 9.86
C LEU A 103 -7.02 -10.82 11.02
N LEU A 104 -6.66 -10.27 12.18
CA LEU A 104 -6.42 -11.08 13.38
C LEU A 104 -7.72 -11.14 14.19
N HIS A 105 -8.38 -12.29 14.22
CA HIS A 105 -9.55 -12.54 15.05
C HIS A 105 -9.12 -13.08 16.41
N LEU A 106 -9.20 -12.23 17.42
CA LEU A 106 -8.59 -12.39 18.73
C LEU A 106 -9.59 -12.93 19.75
N GLY A 107 -9.15 -13.86 20.60
CA GLY A 107 -9.87 -14.26 21.81
C GLY A 107 -10.90 -15.38 21.62
N VAL A 108 -10.76 -16.17 20.55
CA VAL A 108 -11.67 -17.26 20.20
C VAL A 108 -11.68 -18.33 21.30
N ASP A 109 -12.87 -18.80 21.67
CA ASP A 109 -13.04 -19.89 22.62
C ASP A 109 -12.79 -21.25 21.95
N ALA A 110 -12.20 -22.20 22.69
CA ALA A 110 -11.87 -23.53 22.20
C ALA A 110 -13.10 -24.39 21.87
N SER A 111 -14.27 -24.00 22.37
CA SER A 111 -15.57 -24.60 22.02
C SER A 111 -16.15 -24.08 20.70
N SER A 112 -15.53 -23.09 20.07
CA SER A 112 -16.01 -22.52 18.81
C SER A 112 -15.82 -23.49 17.64
N PRO A 113 -16.84 -23.68 16.76
CA PRO A 113 -16.69 -24.46 15.53
C PRO A 113 -15.67 -23.85 14.56
N LEU A 114 -15.33 -22.56 14.75
CA LEU A 114 -14.12 -21.92 14.22
C LEU A 114 -12.90 -22.39 15.02
N SER A 115 -12.64 -23.68 14.90
CA SER A 115 -11.35 -24.30 15.24
C SER A 115 -10.19 -23.43 14.75
N PHE A 116 -9.16 -23.32 15.58
CA PHE A 116 -7.97 -22.52 15.36
C PHE A 116 -7.32 -22.74 13.98
N GLY A 117 -6.74 -21.69 13.39
CA GLY A 117 -6.13 -21.75 12.06
C GLY A 117 -6.06 -20.39 11.37
N GLY A 118 -5.68 -20.39 10.09
CA GLY A 118 -5.81 -19.23 9.22
C GLY A 118 -6.30 -19.60 7.82
N GLU A 119 -7.05 -18.69 7.21
CA GLU A 119 -7.63 -18.85 5.88
C GLU A 119 -7.22 -17.68 4.99
N LEU A 120 -6.81 -17.98 3.77
CA LEU A 120 -6.53 -16.96 2.76
C LEU A 120 -7.85 -16.34 2.30
N LEU A 121 -7.92 -15.00 2.34
CA LEU A 121 -9.09 -14.25 1.95
C LEU A 121 -8.67 -13.24 0.89
N ASP A 122 -9.12 -13.43 -0.35
CA ASP A 122 -8.74 -12.55 -1.46
C ASP A 122 -7.19 -12.42 -1.58
N ASP A 123 -6.63 -11.21 -1.47
CA ASP A 123 -5.19 -10.95 -1.43
C ASP A 123 -4.60 -10.89 -0.01
N GLY A 124 -5.38 -11.22 1.02
CA GLY A 124 -4.98 -11.21 2.41
C GLY A 124 -5.18 -12.53 3.15
N VAL A 125 -5.19 -12.46 4.47
CA VAL A 125 -5.37 -13.64 5.34
C VAL A 125 -6.16 -13.30 6.60
N LEU A 126 -7.04 -14.20 7.01
CA LEU A 126 -7.76 -14.19 8.28
C LEU A 126 -7.14 -15.22 9.21
N ILE A 127 -6.82 -14.82 10.44
CA ILE A 127 -6.16 -15.68 11.43
C ILE A 127 -6.96 -15.70 12.73
N PHE A 128 -7.24 -16.89 13.24
CA PHE A 128 -7.99 -17.10 14.48
C PHE A 128 -7.06 -17.39 15.65
N PHE A 129 -7.02 -16.48 16.62
CA PHE A 129 -6.25 -16.61 17.85
C PHE A 129 -7.14 -16.99 19.03
N SER A 130 -6.73 -18.05 19.73
CA SER A 130 -7.28 -18.41 21.04
C SER A 130 -7.04 -17.30 22.06
N LYS A 131 -7.72 -17.39 23.21
CA LYS A 131 -7.45 -16.50 24.35
C LYS A 131 -5.97 -16.50 24.76
N SER A 132 -5.30 -17.65 24.74
CA SER A 132 -3.87 -17.76 25.08
C SER A 132 -2.95 -17.15 24.01
N HIS A 133 -3.26 -17.35 22.72
CA HIS A 133 -2.53 -16.71 21.62
C HIS A 133 -2.66 -15.19 21.69
N THR A 134 -3.88 -14.68 21.92
CA THR A 134 -4.14 -13.24 22.06
C THR A 134 -3.34 -12.62 23.20
N LEU A 135 -3.29 -13.26 24.36
CA LEU A 135 -2.53 -12.76 25.51
C LEU A 135 -1.03 -12.69 25.18
N LYS A 136 -0.48 -13.75 24.59
CA LYS A 136 0.93 -13.80 24.21
C LYS A 136 1.28 -12.80 23.12
N LEU A 137 0.41 -12.62 22.12
CA LEU A 137 0.55 -11.59 21.09
C LEU A 137 0.61 -10.20 21.74
N ARG A 138 -0.30 -9.89 22.66
CA ARG A 138 -0.34 -8.60 23.37
C ARG A 138 0.97 -8.35 24.12
N GLN A 139 1.45 -9.35 24.87
CA GLN A 139 2.73 -9.27 25.58
C GLN A 139 3.90 -9.05 24.63
N SER A 140 3.93 -9.75 23.50
CA SER A 140 4.97 -9.60 22.48
C SER A 140 4.94 -8.24 21.78
N LEU A 141 3.74 -7.70 21.55
CA LEU A 141 3.55 -6.36 21.01
C LEU A 141 4.06 -5.27 21.97
N GLN A 142 3.75 -5.40 23.26
CA GLN A 142 4.20 -4.48 24.32
C GLN A 142 5.71 -4.61 24.61
N GLY A 143 6.25 -5.83 24.53
CA GLY A 143 7.65 -6.12 24.85
C GLY A 143 8.64 -6.02 23.69
N LYS A 144 8.19 -5.69 22.47
CA LYS A 144 9.01 -5.76 21.24
C LYS A 144 9.70 -7.13 21.05
N THR A 145 9.01 -8.21 21.41
CA THR A 145 9.53 -9.57 21.24
C THR A 145 8.83 -10.29 20.10
N ASN A 146 9.58 -11.12 19.38
CA ASN A 146 8.99 -11.99 18.37
C ASN A 146 8.12 -13.06 19.05
N CYS A 147 7.08 -13.52 18.38
CA CYS A 147 6.33 -14.68 18.83
C CYS A 147 5.97 -15.60 17.67
N TYR A 148 5.81 -16.88 17.99
CA TYR A 148 5.44 -17.91 17.05
C TYR A 148 4.31 -18.75 17.64
N PHE A 149 3.31 -19.05 16.81
CA PHE A 149 2.14 -19.84 17.16
C PHE A 149 1.97 -20.97 16.14
N PHE A 150 1.72 -22.17 16.65
CA PHE A 150 1.06 -23.22 15.88
C PHE A 150 -0.45 -23.03 16.04
N LEU A 151 -1.16 -22.90 14.92
CA LEU A 151 -2.58 -22.59 14.87
C LEU A 151 -3.44 -23.85 14.71
N GLY A 152 -2.84 -25.00 14.39
CA GLY A 152 -3.56 -26.23 14.05
C GLY A 152 -3.37 -26.60 12.58
N ASP A 153 -3.92 -27.75 12.21
CA ASP A 153 -3.76 -28.40 10.89
C ASP A 153 -5.04 -28.42 10.06
N LYS A 154 -6.13 -27.86 10.59
CA LYS A 154 -7.44 -27.88 9.91
C LYS A 154 -7.50 -26.97 8.68
N PHE A 155 -6.66 -25.96 8.61
CA PHE A 155 -6.62 -24.99 7.50
C PHE A 155 -5.22 -24.97 6.86
N ASP A 156 -5.15 -24.41 5.66
CA ASP A 156 -3.91 -24.30 4.87
C ASP A 156 -2.81 -23.49 5.59
N ILE A 157 -3.21 -22.56 6.46
CA ILE A 157 -2.29 -21.80 7.31
C ILE A 157 -2.26 -22.44 8.70
N ALA A 158 -1.15 -23.09 9.00
CA ALA A 158 -0.91 -23.79 10.25
C ALA A 158 -0.06 -23.00 11.24
N HIS A 159 0.66 -21.97 10.78
CA HIS A 159 1.62 -21.24 11.61
C HIS A 159 1.48 -19.73 11.46
N PHE A 160 1.75 -19.03 12.57
CA PHE A 160 1.86 -17.58 12.60
C PHE A 160 3.14 -17.16 13.30
N GLU A 161 3.78 -16.12 12.78
CA GLU A 161 4.95 -15.48 13.37
C GLU A 161 4.75 -13.96 13.40
N LEU A 162 4.93 -13.34 14.56
CA LEU A 162 5.19 -11.91 14.69
C LEU A 162 6.70 -11.70 14.69
N ARG A 163 7.19 -10.91 13.74
CA ARG A 163 8.61 -10.60 13.60
C ARG A 163 8.81 -9.09 13.68
N TRP A 164 9.57 -8.65 14.68
CA TRP A 164 10.05 -7.28 14.73
C TRP A 164 11.22 -7.12 13.77
N THR A 165 11.10 -6.18 12.85
CA THR A 165 12.17 -5.83 11.92
C THR A 165 12.89 -4.58 12.39
N ALA A 166 14.14 -4.41 11.95
CA ALA A 166 14.78 -3.11 12.06
C ALA A 166 13.97 -2.10 11.24
N ASP A 167 13.97 -0.84 11.67
CA ASP A 167 13.34 0.23 10.90
C ASP A 167 14.04 0.27 9.55
N ALA A 168 13.32 -0.06 8.48
CA ALA A 168 13.97 -0.26 7.20
C ALA A 168 14.48 1.09 6.67
N ASN A 169 15.69 1.06 6.09
CA ASN A 169 16.16 2.13 5.23
C ASN A 169 15.57 1.88 3.84
N TYR A 170 14.36 2.41 3.56
CA TYR A 170 13.61 2.14 2.32
C TYR A 170 14.24 2.80 1.06
N HIS A 171 15.50 3.23 1.13
CA HIS A 171 16.26 3.81 0.03
C HIS A 171 17.31 2.87 -0.58
N VAL A 172 17.59 1.71 0.02
CA VAL A 172 18.54 0.77 -0.57
C VAL A 172 17.77 -0.17 -1.50
N LEU A 173 17.56 0.27 -2.75
CA LEU A 173 17.42 -0.66 -3.86
C LEU A 173 18.62 -1.62 -3.79
N PRO A 174 18.45 -2.94 -4.02
CA PRO A 174 19.60 -3.82 -4.16
C PRO A 174 20.51 -3.19 -5.21
N SER A 175 21.73 -2.85 -4.80
CA SER A 175 22.78 -2.40 -5.71
C SER A 175 22.96 -3.52 -6.72
N SER A 176 22.48 -3.30 -7.94
CA SER A 176 22.79 -4.18 -9.05
C SER A 176 24.31 -4.16 -9.22
N LEU A 177 24.94 -5.27 -8.85
CA LEU A 177 26.32 -5.55 -9.13
C LEU A 177 26.53 -5.45 -10.66
N GLN A 178 27.38 -4.50 -11.01
CA GLN A 178 28.37 -4.53 -12.09
C GLN A 178 27.92 -4.36 -13.56
N ASN A 179 28.46 -3.28 -14.12
CA ASN A 179 28.96 -3.11 -15.48
C ASN A 179 27.94 -2.95 -16.61
N SER A 180 27.56 -1.70 -16.86
CA SER A 180 27.44 -1.21 -18.23
C SER A 180 27.94 0.24 -18.26
N GLU A 181 29.04 0.45 -18.98
CA GLU A 181 29.72 1.72 -19.17
C GLU A 181 28.78 2.83 -19.70
N PRO A 182 29.06 4.12 -19.39
CA PRO A 182 28.30 5.23 -19.94
C PRO A 182 28.72 5.44 -21.40
N HIS A 183 27.88 5.08 -22.37
CA HIS A 183 28.05 5.56 -23.73
C HIS A 183 27.60 7.03 -23.81
N PRO A 184 28.43 7.93 -24.38
CA PRO A 184 28.06 9.32 -24.56
C PRO A 184 27.01 9.41 -25.67
N ALA A 185 25.89 10.08 -25.37
CA ALA A 185 24.89 10.40 -26.37
C ALA A 185 25.47 11.41 -27.38
N GLU A 186 25.62 10.98 -28.63
CA GLU A 186 25.93 11.86 -29.76
C GLU A 186 24.86 12.94 -29.90
N THR A 187 25.34 14.15 -30.09
CA THR A 187 24.55 15.34 -30.40
C THR A 187 24.29 15.33 -31.91
N THR A 188 23.05 15.11 -32.33
CA THR A 188 22.60 15.47 -33.68
C THR A 188 21.42 16.42 -33.59
N THR A 189 21.72 17.68 -33.90
CA THR A 189 20.78 18.69 -34.39
C THR A 189 20.07 18.19 -35.64
N GLU A 190 18.74 18.18 -35.67
CA GLU A 190 17.94 19.03 -36.57
C GLU A 190 16.44 18.69 -36.56
N ASP A 191 15.71 19.80 -36.67
CA ASP A 191 14.38 20.04 -37.23
C ASP A 191 13.07 19.64 -36.55
N THR A 192 12.33 20.72 -36.32
CA THR A 192 10.96 20.87 -35.86
C THR A 192 9.97 20.26 -36.84
N THR A 193 9.44 19.09 -36.53
CA THR A 193 8.03 18.72 -36.79
C THR A 193 7.66 17.52 -35.92
N PRO A 194 6.56 17.57 -35.14
CA PRO A 194 6.20 16.46 -34.27
C PRO A 194 5.70 15.28 -35.13
N LYS A 195 6.51 14.22 -35.23
CA LYS A 195 6.05 12.89 -35.59
C LYS A 195 5.99 12.04 -34.32
N GLU A 196 4.80 11.52 -34.06
CA GLU A 196 4.48 10.58 -32.98
C GLU A 196 5.47 9.41 -32.89
N PRO A 197 5.75 8.90 -31.67
CA PRO A 197 6.25 7.55 -31.51
C PRO A 197 5.26 6.67 -30.72
N GLY A 198 4.83 5.58 -31.36
CA GLY A 198 4.54 4.31 -30.68
C GLY A 198 3.10 4.07 -30.22
N ALA A 199 2.18 3.92 -31.19
CA ALA A 199 0.81 3.46 -30.97
C ALA A 199 0.74 2.03 -30.40
N GLY A 200 0.71 1.91 -29.08
CA GLY A 200 -0.27 1.03 -28.46
C GLY A 200 -1.63 1.70 -28.62
N SER A 201 -2.43 1.29 -29.61
CA SER A 201 -3.76 1.86 -29.83
C SER A 201 -4.66 1.53 -28.63
N PHE A 202 -4.86 2.51 -27.75
CA PHE A 202 -5.87 2.45 -26.70
C PHE A 202 -7.13 3.12 -27.26
N PRO A 203 -8.27 2.42 -27.40
CA PRO A 203 -9.48 3.03 -27.91
C PRO A 203 -10.01 4.07 -26.92
N GLY A 204 -10.09 5.32 -27.37
CA GLY A 204 -10.60 6.49 -26.64
C GLY A 204 -9.50 7.32 -25.98
N HIS A 205 -9.34 8.56 -26.44
CA HIS A 205 -8.37 9.52 -25.91
C HIS A 205 -8.86 10.00 -24.54
N ALA A 206 -7.96 9.99 -23.54
CA ALA A 206 -8.23 10.60 -22.26
C ALA A 206 -7.04 11.49 -21.91
N THR A 207 -7.33 12.70 -21.46
CA THR A 207 -6.32 13.67 -21.07
C THR A 207 -6.10 13.61 -19.57
N ILE A 208 -4.84 13.47 -19.14
CA ILE A 208 -4.45 13.36 -17.73
C ILE A 208 -3.71 14.63 -17.30
N GLY A 209 -4.33 15.40 -16.41
CA GLY A 209 -3.71 16.53 -15.72
C GLY A 209 -3.08 16.08 -14.40
N VAL A 210 -1.91 16.61 -14.05
CA VAL A 210 -1.29 16.43 -12.74
C VAL A 210 -0.72 17.76 -12.31
N HIS A 211 -1.13 18.24 -11.13
CA HIS A 211 -0.75 19.52 -10.58
C HIS A 211 -0.55 19.43 -9.08
N TYR A 212 0.53 20.01 -8.57
CA TYR A 212 0.76 20.17 -7.15
C TYR A 212 -0.33 21.05 -6.54
N SER A 213 -0.95 20.60 -5.45
CA SER A 213 -2.12 21.26 -4.86
C SER A 213 -1.78 22.37 -3.88
N GLY A 214 -0.60 22.33 -3.25
CA GLY A 214 -0.16 23.34 -2.28
C GLY A 214 -1.10 23.49 -1.07
N PHE A 215 -1.56 22.38 -0.49
CA PHE A 215 -2.55 22.46 0.59
C PHE A 215 -1.91 22.94 1.90
N GLY A 216 -2.61 23.81 2.63
CA GLY A 216 -2.19 24.23 3.97
C GLY A 216 -0.83 24.94 3.96
N ASN A 217 0.13 24.42 4.73
CA ASN A 217 1.48 24.96 4.85
C ASN A 217 2.55 24.16 4.06
N GLU A 218 2.13 23.28 3.13
CA GLU A 218 3.04 22.43 2.35
C GLU A 218 4.05 23.27 1.53
N VAL A 219 3.62 24.41 0.99
CA VAL A 219 4.46 25.33 0.19
C VAL A 219 5.54 25.99 1.06
N GLU A 220 5.19 26.44 2.25
CA GLU A 220 6.11 27.07 3.20
C GLU A 220 7.17 26.09 3.68
N ILE A 221 6.78 24.84 3.96
CA ILE A 221 7.72 23.78 4.37
C ILE A 221 8.65 23.43 3.20
N LEU A 222 8.12 23.26 1.97
CA LEU A 222 8.94 23.01 0.78
C LEU A 222 10.00 24.09 0.56
N ARG A 223 9.62 25.37 0.74
CA ARG A 223 10.53 26.51 0.63
C ARG A 223 11.63 26.53 1.70
N GLN A 224 11.34 26.02 2.89
CA GLN A 224 12.34 25.91 3.97
C GLN A 224 13.33 24.78 3.72
N VAL A 225 12.91 23.74 3.01
CA VAL A 225 13.72 22.53 2.78
C VAL A 225 14.49 22.59 1.46
N PHE A 226 13.95 23.27 0.43
CA PHE A 226 14.55 23.34 -0.90
C PHE A 226 14.57 24.76 -1.47
N ASP A 227 15.76 25.24 -1.83
CA ASP A 227 15.96 26.55 -2.47
C ASP A 227 15.25 26.65 -3.84
N ASP A 228 15.19 25.56 -4.61
CA ASP A 228 14.54 25.50 -5.92
C ASP A 228 13.34 24.53 -5.92
N TYR A 229 12.41 24.75 -4.99
CA TYR A 229 11.18 23.94 -4.89
C TYR A 229 10.35 23.94 -6.18
N GLY A 230 10.41 25.00 -7.00
CA GLY A 230 9.67 25.10 -8.26
C GLY A 230 10.09 24.07 -9.30
N LYS A 231 11.41 23.90 -9.54
CA LYS A 231 11.89 22.85 -10.45
C LYS A 231 11.62 21.45 -9.93
N ILE A 232 11.74 21.23 -8.61
CA ILE A 232 11.44 19.94 -7.99
C ILE A 232 9.99 19.54 -8.23
N LEU A 233 9.05 20.48 -8.02
CA LEU A 233 7.63 20.22 -8.24
C LEU A 233 7.31 19.93 -9.71
N GLN A 234 7.89 20.68 -10.65
CA GLN A 234 7.69 20.43 -12.09
C GLN A 234 8.18 19.04 -12.51
N VAL A 235 9.36 18.62 -12.03
CA VAL A 235 9.89 17.28 -12.30
C VAL A 235 8.98 16.21 -11.69
N LEU A 236 8.57 16.38 -10.44
CA LEU A 236 7.67 15.45 -9.75
C LEU A 236 6.31 15.32 -10.45
N GLU A 237 5.68 16.43 -10.85
CA GLU A 237 4.42 16.40 -11.61
C GLU A 237 4.57 15.61 -12.91
N GLY A 238 5.69 15.79 -13.63
CA GLY A 238 6.01 15.06 -14.85
C GLY A 238 6.21 13.56 -14.61
N ASP A 239 6.94 13.20 -13.57
CA ASP A 239 7.21 11.80 -13.22
C ASP A 239 5.95 11.08 -12.71
N ILE A 240 5.13 11.75 -11.89
CA ILE A 240 3.82 11.26 -11.45
C ILE A 240 2.91 11.03 -12.65
N ARG A 241 2.82 12.01 -13.56
CA ARG A 241 2.01 11.88 -14.79
C ARG A 241 2.44 10.67 -15.59
N ARG A 242 3.74 10.50 -15.81
CA ARG A 242 4.29 9.36 -16.57
C ARG A 242 3.97 8.03 -15.89
N ALA A 243 4.20 7.92 -14.58
CA ALA A 243 3.94 6.71 -13.80
C ALA A 243 2.46 6.33 -13.82
N CYS A 244 1.57 7.31 -13.66
CA CYS A 244 0.13 7.09 -13.58
C CYS A 244 -0.57 6.92 -14.93
N THR A 245 0.10 7.18 -16.06
CA THR A 245 -0.53 7.17 -17.40
C THR A 245 -1.19 5.84 -17.71
N GLU A 246 -0.47 4.72 -17.60
CA GLU A 246 -1.04 3.40 -17.93
C GLU A 246 -2.24 3.00 -17.06
N PRO A 247 -2.19 3.06 -15.71
CA PRO A 247 -3.34 2.69 -14.88
C PRO A 247 -4.54 3.62 -15.08
N LEU A 248 -4.33 4.93 -15.25
CA LEU A 248 -5.42 5.88 -15.50
C LEU A 248 -6.03 5.70 -16.89
N MET A 249 -5.22 5.40 -17.93
CA MET A 249 -5.73 5.10 -19.26
C MET A 249 -6.53 3.79 -19.32
N LYS A 250 -6.15 2.78 -18.53
CA LYS A 250 -6.95 1.55 -18.39
C LYS A 250 -8.27 1.82 -17.68
N HIS A 251 -8.26 2.69 -16.67
CA HIS A 251 -9.46 3.10 -15.94
C HIS A 251 -10.41 3.94 -16.81
N SER A 252 -9.88 4.89 -17.58
CA SER A 252 -10.67 5.78 -18.44
C SER A 252 -11.46 5.07 -19.55
N LYS A 253 -11.13 3.81 -19.87
CA LYS A 253 -11.96 2.97 -20.76
C LYS A 253 -13.34 2.65 -20.20
N LYS A 254 -13.53 2.78 -18.88
CA LYS A 254 -14.79 2.56 -18.18
C LYS A 254 -15.60 3.85 -17.98
N MET A 255 -14.99 5.00 -18.27
CA MET A 255 -15.64 6.31 -18.24
C MET A 255 -16.42 6.54 -19.54
N LYS A 256 -17.48 7.35 -19.47
CA LYS A 256 -18.19 7.83 -20.66
C LYS A 256 -17.47 9.03 -21.25
N ALA A 257 -17.64 9.25 -22.56
CA ALA A 257 -17.14 10.47 -23.20
C ALA A 257 -17.73 11.72 -22.52
N GLY A 258 -16.88 12.69 -22.19
CA GLY A 258 -17.22 13.89 -21.44
C GLY A 258 -17.13 13.74 -19.90
N ASP A 259 -16.89 12.54 -19.36
CA ASP A 259 -16.70 12.37 -17.92
C ASP A 259 -15.36 12.97 -17.47
N ILE A 260 -15.39 13.64 -16.31
CA ILE A 260 -14.21 14.13 -15.59
C ILE A 260 -14.15 13.38 -14.26
N GLU A 261 -12.98 12.82 -13.95
CA GLU A 261 -12.70 12.18 -12.67
C GLU A 261 -11.48 12.83 -12.04
N ASP A 262 -11.66 13.32 -10.81
CA ASP A 262 -10.63 13.99 -10.04
C ASP A 262 -10.14 13.09 -8.91
N LEU A 263 -8.82 12.98 -8.79
CA LEU A 263 -8.13 12.22 -7.76
C LEU A 263 -7.18 13.13 -6.99
N GLN A 264 -6.88 12.73 -5.76
CA GLN A 264 -5.85 13.35 -4.93
C GLN A 264 -4.77 12.32 -4.62
N LEU A 265 -3.53 12.64 -4.98
CA LEU A 265 -2.35 11.88 -4.58
C LEU A 265 -1.65 12.63 -3.47
N ARG A 266 -1.30 11.95 -2.39
CA ARG A 266 -0.54 12.54 -1.28
C ARG A 266 0.68 11.70 -0.99
N VAL A 267 1.85 12.32 -1.01
CA VAL A 267 3.09 11.68 -0.57
C VAL A 267 3.51 12.23 0.79
N VAL A 268 3.84 11.31 1.70
CA VAL A 268 4.47 11.62 2.99
C VAL A 268 5.89 11.10 2.94
N LEU A 269 6.83 12.00 3.22
CA LEU A 269 8.26 11.74 3.28
C LEU A 269 8.75 12.01 4.69
N ARG A 270 9.45 11.03 5.26
CA ARG A 270 10.19 11.15 6.53
C ARG A 270 11.58 10.54 6.31
N PRO A 271 12.54 10.70 7.23
CA PRO A 271 13.81 10.00 7.16
C PRO A 271 13.60 8.52 6.89
N SER A 272 14.16 8.06 5.78
CA SER A 272 14.03 6.70 5.26
C SER A 272 12.63 6.25 4.83
N TYR A 273 11.57 7.04 4.95
CA TYR A 273 10.20 6.58 4.69
C TYR A 273 9.51 7.38 3.59
N LYS A 274 8.89 6.67 2.65
CA LYS A 274 8.09 7.22 1.55
C LYS A 274 6.77 6.47 1.44
N LYS A 275 5.66 7.20 1.52
CA LYS A 275 4.32 6.63 1.32
C LYS A 275 3.47 7.47 0.39
N TRP A 276 2.79 6.79 -0.52
CA TRP A 276 1.74 7.36 -1.35
C TRP A 276 0.36 6.94 -0.87
N SER A 277 -0.51 7.93 -0.71
CA SER A 277 -1.94 7.78 -0.51
C SER A 277 -2.67 8.24 -1.76
N VAL A 278 -3.71 7.53 -2.13
CA VAL A 278 -4.58 7.84 -3.27
C VAL A 278 -5.99 8.07 -2.73
N GLY A 279 -6.60 9.17 -3.12
CA GLY A 279 -7.99 9.49 -2.83
C GLY A 279 -8.74 9.94 -4.09
N PRO A 280 -10.08 10.02 -4.03
CA PRO A 280 -10.91 9.72 -2.85
C PRO A 280 -11.04 8.20 -2.57
N SER A 281 -11.47 7.83 -1.35
CA SER A 281 -11.46 6.43 -0.87
C SER A 281 -12.51 5.52 -1.51
N ASP A 282 -13.48 6.11 -2.21
CA ASP A 282 -14.53 5.42 -2.96
C ASP A 282 -14.09 5.03 -4.38
N LEU A 283 -12.87 5.38 -4.79
CA LEU A 283 -12.27 4.86 -6.01
C LEU A 283 -12.16 3.33 -5.98
N PRO A 284 -12.22 2.65 -7.15
CA PRO A 284 -12.02 1.21 -7.21
C PRO A 284 -10.68 0.81 -6.57
N THR A 285 -10.71 -0.15 -5.63
CA THR A 285 -9.50 -0.61 -4.92
C THR A 285 -8.38 -1.05 -5.86
N ALA A 286 -8.73 -1.64 -7.01
CA ALA A 286 -7.76 -2.03 -8.03
C ALA A 286 -7.03 -0.83 -8.67
N LEU A 287 -7.73 0.30 -8.88
CA LEU A 287 -7.12 1.53 -9.37
C LEU A 287 -6.19 2.13 -8.29
N ILE A 288 -6.67 2.23 -7.05
CA ILE A 288 -5.88 2.72 -5.90
C ILE A 288 -4.57 1.93 -5.80
N ARG A 289 -4.64 0.59 -5.81
CA ARG A 289 -3.45 -0.28 -5.74
C ARG A 289 -2.52 -0.09 -6.92
N SER A 290 -3.06 -0.03 -8.14
CA SER A 290 -2.24 0.18 -9.35
C SER A 290 -1.49 1.51 -9.31
N LEU A 291 -2.18 2.58 -8.89
CA LEU A 291 -1.58 3.90 -8.69
C LEU A 291 -0.52 3.88 -7.59
N GLN A 292 -0.78 3.27 -6.43
CA GLN A 292 0.20 3.14 -5.36
C GLN A 292 1.48 2.42 -5.83
N MET A 293 1.35 1.35 -6.60
CA MET A 293 2.49 0.60 -7.14
C MET A 293 3.36 1.45 -8.08
N VAL A 294 2.75 2.14 -9.06
CA VAL A 294 3.52 2.99 -9.99
C VAL A 294 4.08 4.23 -9.29
N LEU A 295 3.37 4.77 -8.30
CA LEU A 295 3.87 5.91 -7.51
C LEU A 295 5.07 5.52 -6.63
N HIS A 296 5.16 4.26 -6.19
CA HIS A 296 6.34 3.77 -5.49
C HIS A 296 7.62 3.87 -6.35
N THR A 297 7.53 3.85 -7.67
CA THR A 297 8.69 4.02 -8.56
C THR A 297 9.07 5.48 -8.78
N VAL A 298 8.19 6.43 -8.47
CA VAL A 298 8.49 7.87 -8.59
C VAL A 298 9.61 8.23 -7.61
N LYS A 299 10.67 8.83 -8.14
CA LYS A 299 11.77 9.37 -7.33
C LYS A 299 11.29 10.65 -6.65
N VAL A 300 11.53 10.73 -5.36
CA VAL A 300 11.15 11.87 -4.52
C VAL A 300 12.39 12.46 -3.86
N PRO A 301 12.37 13.75 -3.49
CA PRO A 301 13.45 14.35 -2.73
C PRO A 301 13.73 13.58 -1.43
N MET A 302 15.01 13.48 -1.07
CA MET A 302 15.39 12.93 0.23
C MET A 302 15.10 13.95 1.34
N VAL A 303 14.52 13.47 2.43
CA VAL A 303 14.26 14.25 3.65
C VAL A 303 15.15 13.66 4.75
N PHE A 304 16.07 14.47 5.27
CA PHE A 304 17.03 14.04 6.31
C PHE A 304 16.49 14.20 7.72
N GLU A 305 15.62 15.20 7.93
CA GLU A 305 14.97 15.48 9.22
C GLU A 305 13.53 15.97 8.99
N GLY A 306 12.65 15.66 9.95
CA GLY A 306 11.26 16.12 9.93
C GLY A 306 10.32 15.30 9.03
N GLU A 307 9.18 15.90 8.70
CA GLU A 307 8.18 15.33 7.79
C GLU A 307 7.91 16.33 6.67
N LEU A 308 7.97 15.85 5.43
CA LEU A 308 7.54 16.60 4.27
C LEU A 308 6.30 15.93 3.67
N VAL A 309 5.26 16.71 3.52
CA VAL A 309 4.02 16.29 2.89
C VAL A 309 3.86 17.06 1.59
N MET A 310 3.53 16.36 0.51
CA MET A 310 3.14 16.99 -0.75
C MET A 310 1.87 16.35 -1.27
N SER A 311 0.93 17.19 -1.68
CA SER A 311 -0.33 16.77 -2.27
C SER A 311 -0.41 17.20 -3.74
N PHE A 312 -1.02 16.36 -4.58
CA PHE A 312 -1.16 16.55 -6.02
C PHE A 312 -2.60 16.25 -6.43
N TYR A 313 -3.18 17.13 -7.22
CA TYR A 313 -4.41 16.89 -7.95
C TYR A 313 -4.11 16.17 -9.25
N VAL A 314 -4.93 15.18 -9.56
CA VAL A 314 -4.91 14.47 -10.83
C VAL A 314 -6.30 14.55 -11.42
N SER A 315 -6.42 15.00 -12.66
CA SER A 315 -7.67 15.00 -13.40
C SER A 315 -7.57 14.07 -14.59
N VAL A 316 -8.64 13.30 -14.83
CA VAL A 316 -8.78 12.46 -16.01
C VAL A 316 -10.02 12.91 -16.75
N LEU A 317 -9.85 13.43 -17.96
CA LEU A 317 -10.94 13.80 -18.86
C LEU A 317 -11.05 12.75 -19.96
N LYS A 318 -12.22 12.12 -20.10
CA LYS A 318 -12.50 11.24 -21.23
C LYS A 318 -13.04 12.07 -22.40
N GLU A 319 -12.35 12.03 -23.54
CA GLU A 319 -12.80 12.69 -24.77
C GLU A 319 -13.91 11.91 -25.47
#